data_AF-A0AAW9BXD6-F1
#
_entry.id   AF-A0AAW9BXD6-F1
#
_cell.length_a   1.000
_cell.length_b   1.000
_cell.length_c   1.000
_cell.angle_alpha   90.00
_cell.angle_beta   90.00
_cell.angle_gamma   90.00
#
_symmetry.space_group_name_H-M   'P 1'
#
loop_
_entity.id
_entity.type
_entity.pdbx_description
1 polymer ?
#
loop_
_entity_poly.entity_id
_entity_poly.type
_entity_poly.pdbx_seq_one_letter_code
_entity_poly.pdbx_strand_id
1 'polypeptide(L)'
;LTLGTTLTGYFPTLSGLLFPTLLMSTGFHYFETLKQSLSLQWLSKEEAPEMLGKFISVGALASLFTYGAIWILLEQLKFDFKTVYLLAGGVGFVLIIVMALAFPQFKTAVPQNKKLVLRKRYWLYYALTFMSGARRQIFTVFAGFLMVEKFGYSAADITLLFLINYLFNFLFAKRIGRFIGVVGERKALTFEY
;
A
#
# COMPACT_ATOMS: atom_id res chain seq x y z
N LEU A 1 3.70 11.32 -4.91
CA LEU A 1 2.58 10.77 -4.10
C LEU A 1 1.83 11.87 -3.38
N THR A 2 2.42 12.52 -2.37
CA THR A 2 1.76 13.57 -1.56
C THR A 2 1.20 14.74 -2.37
N LEU A 3 1.99 15.28 -3.30
CA LEU A 3 1.51 16.33 -4.22
C LEU A 3 0.30 15.89 -5.03
N GLY A 4 0.31 14.66 -5.56
CA GLY A 4 -0.83 14.11 -6.29
C GLY A 4 -2.07 13.99 -5.40
N THR A 5 -1.92 13.48 -4.17
CA THR A 5 -3.00 13.40 -3.18
C THR A 5 -3.60 14.77 -2.87
N THR A 6 -2.77 15.79 -2.62
CA THR A 6 -3.24 17.16 -2.36
C THR A 6 -4.04 17.71 -3.53
N LEU A 7 -3.57 17.47 -4.75
CA LEU A 7 -4.18 17.99 -5.97
C LEU A 7 -5.49 17.29 -6.31
N THR A 8 -5.67 16.00 -6.00
CA THR A 8 -6.85 15.19 -6.39
C THR A 8 -8.18 15.90 -6.11
N GLY A 9 -8.34 16.51 -4.94
CA GLY A 9 -9.58 17.19 -4.55
C GLY A 9 -9.96 18.40 -5.41
N TYR A 10 -9.04 18.92 -6.23
CA TYR A 10 -9.24 20.08 -7.10
C TYR A 10 -9.60 19.71 -8.54
N PHE A 11 -9.58 18.41 -8.89
CA PHE A 11 -9.86 17.92 -10.24
C PHE A 11 -11.07 16.98 -10.26
N PRO A 12 -12.32 17.49 -10.15
CA PRO A 12 -13.51 16.65 -9.98
C PRO A 12 -14.03 16.00 -11.28
N THR A 13 -13.31 16.14 -12.41
CA THR A 13 -13.68 15.51 -13.69
C THR A 13 -12.81 14.29 -13.94
N LEU A 14 -13.31 13.31 -14.72
CA LEU A 14 -12.54 12.13 -15.09
C LEU A 14 -11.18 12.51 -15.73
N SER A 15 -11.21 13.40 -16.73
CA SER A 15 -9.99 13.87 -17.39
C SER A 15 -9.05 14.60 -16.43
N GLY A 16 -9.61 15.38 -15.50
CA GLY A 16 -8.86 16.03 -14.45
C GLY A 16 -8.17 15.04 -13.51
N LEU A 17 -8.86 13.98 -13.08
CA LEU A 17 -8.33 12.95 -12.17
C LEU A 17 -7.20 12.13 -12.79
N LEU A 18 -7.11 12.01 -14.11
CA LEU A 18 -6.02 11.27 -14.76
C LEU A 18 -4.65 11.83 -14.39
N PHE A 19 -4.51 13.16 -14.33
CA PHE A 19 -3.24 13.81 -14.02
C PHE A 19 -2.72 13.52 -12.59
N PRO A 20 -3.46 13.84 -11.50
CA PRO A 20 -3.01 13.52 -10.14
C PRO A 20 -2.91 12.02 -9.93
N THR A 21 -3.74 11.19 -10.59
CA THR A 21 -3.62 9.73 -10.54
C THR A 21 -2.29 9.25 -11.13
N LEU A 22 -1.89 9.75 -12.30
CA LEU A 22 -0.58 9.43 -12.90
C LEU A 22 0.56 9.88 -11.98
N LEU A 23 0.49 11.10 -11.43
CA LEU A 23 1.50 11.62 -10.51
C LEU A 23 1.61 10.78 -9.21
N MET A 24 0.47 10.36 -8.65
CA MET A 24 0.41 9.45 -7.52
C MET A 24 1.01 8.09 -7.87
N SER A 25 0.60 7.51 -9.00
CA SER A 25 1.06 6.22 -9.50
C SER A 25 2.56 6.19 -9.69
N THR A 26 3.13 7.14 -10.43
CA THR A 26 4.58 7.26 -10.62
C THR A 26 5.29 7.37 -9.27
N GLY A 27 4.86 8.28 -8.39
CA GLY A 27 5.48 8.44 -7.07
C GLY A 27 5.41 7.18 -6.21
N PHE A 28 4.28 6.47 -6.23
CA PHE A 28 4.11 5.22 -5.50
C PHE A 28 5.04 4.13 -6.03
N HIS A 29 5.13 3.95 -7.36
CA HIS A 29 5.99 2.93 -7.94
C HIS A 29 7.48 3.16 -7.65
N TYR A 30 7.94 4.41 -7.66
CA TYR A 30 9.31 4.74 -7.24
C TYR A 30 9.52 4.44 -5.75
N PHE A 31 8.59 4.87 -4.89
CA PHE A 31 8.69 4.65 -3.46
C PHE A 31 8.68 3.16 -3.09
N GLU A 32 7.71 2.40 -3.61
CA GLU A 32 7.50 1.00 -3.26
C GLU A 32 8.70 0.13 -3.67
N THR A 33 9.25 0.36 -4.87
CA THR A 33 10.41 -0.39 -5.35
C THR A 33 11.66 -0.11 -4.53
N LEU A 34 11.90 1.17 -4.16
CA LEU A 34 13.01 1.55 -3.29
C LEU A 34 12.85 0.97 -1.88
N LYS A 35 11.65 1.07 -1.29
CA LYS A 35 11.33 0.51 0.04
C LYS A 35 11.60 -0.99 0.10
N GLN A 36 11.13 -1.74 -0.90
CA GLN A 36 11.32 -3.19 -0.96
C GLN A 36 12.80 -3.55 -1.13
N SER A 37 13.51 -2.84 -2.02
CA SER A 37 14.94 -3.07 -2.26
C SER A 37 15.78 -2.79 -1.02
N LEU A 38 15.58 -1.67 -0.33
CA LEU A 38 16.31 -1.33 0.90
C LEU A 38 16.04 -2.35 2.00
N SER A 39 14.77 -2.73 2.19
CA SER A 39 14.39 -3.71 3.22
C SER A 39 15.15 -5.03 3.04
N LEU A 40 15.23 -5.54 1.81
CA LEU A 40 15.93 -6.79 1.52
C LEU A 40 17.46 -6.67 1.56
N GLN A 41 18.01 -5.47 1.38
CA GLN A 41 19.46 -5.24 1.50
C GLN A 41 19.93 -5.15 2.96
N TRP A 42 19.04 -4.77 3.88
CA TRP A 42 19.39 -4.54 5.29
C TRP A 42 19.05 -5.70 6.21
N LEU A 43 18.06 -6.51 5.83
CA LEU A 43 17.62 -7.64 6.63
C LEU A 43 18.40 -8.89 6.21
N SER A 44 18.87 -9.65 7.20
CA SER A 44 19.35 -11.02 6.97
C SER A 44 18.20 -11.92 6.49
N LYS A 45 18.52 -13.04 5.83
CA LYS A 45 17.49 -13.96 5.29
C LYS A 45 16.66 -14.57 6.42
N GLU A 46 17.28 -14.78 7.56
CA GLU A 46 16.71 -15.39 8.74
C GLU A 46 15.65 -14.47 9.38
N GLU A 47 15.91 -13.15 9.44
CA GLU A 47 15.00 -12.19 10.07
C GLU A 47 14.00 -11.55 9.08
N ALA A 48 14.28 -11.59 7.77
CA ALA A 48 13.49 -10.92 6.76
C ALA A 48 11.98 -11.25 6.82
N PRO A 49 11.53 -12.51 6.97
CA PRO A 49 10.10 -12.82 7.04
C PRO A 49 9.38 -12.16 8.23
N GLU A 50 9.98 -12.20 9.43
CA GLU A 50 9.39 -11.58 10.62
C GLU A 50 9.39 -10.04 10.50
N MET A 51 10.50 -9.46 10.03
CA MET A 51 10.65 -8.01 9.90
C MET A 51 9.73 -7.42 8.82
N LEU A 52 9.58 -8.10 7.67
CA LEU A 52 8.59 -7.73 6.66
C LEU A 52 7.16 -7.84 7.21
N GLY A 53 6.85 -8.88 7.97
CA GLY A 53 5.57 -9.01 8.68
C GLY A 53 5.33 -7.87 9.69
N LYS A 54 6.39 -7.41 10.37
CA LYS A 54 6.33 -6.24 11.26
C LYS A 54 6.10 -4.95 10.47
N PHE A 55 6.75 -4.75 9.33
CA PHE A 55 6.48 -3.59 8.46
C PHE A 55 5.03 -3.56 7.97
N ILE A 56 4.48 -4.73 7.58
CA ILE A 56 3.05 -4.85 7.22
C ILE A 56 2.17 -4.47 8.41
N SER A 57 2.49 -4.94 9.62
CA SER A 57 1.72 -4.65 10.83
C SER A 57 1.75 -3.16 11.19
N VAL A 58 2.93 -2.52 11.13
CA VAL A 58 3.07 -1.07 11.37
C VAL A 58 2.34 -0.26 10.28
N GLY A 59 2.46 -0.69 9.01
CA GLY A 59 1.71 -0.10 7.91
C GLY A 59 0.20 -0.20 8.14
N ALA A 60 -0.30 -1.35 8.60
CA ALA A 60 -1.70 -1.54 8.93
C ALA A 60 -2.17 -0.65 10.08
N LEU A 61 -1.34 -0.44 11.11
CA LEU A 61 -1.64 0.50 12.19
C LEU A 61 -1.69 1.94 11.68
N ALA A 62 -0.74 2.36 10.85
CA ALA A 62 -0.76 3.68 10.23
C ALA A 62 -1.99 3.88 9.34
N SER A 63 -2.39 2.84 8.59
CA SER A 63 -3.64 2.82 7.84
C SER A 63 -4.86 2.94 8.75
N LEU A 64 -4.90 2.23 9.89
CA LEU A 64 -5.99 2.32 10.87
C LEU A 64 -6.18 3.77 11.36
N PHE A 65 -5.10 4.43 11.76
CA PHE A 65 -5.16 5.85 12.16
C PHE A 65 -5.61 6.75 10.99
N THR A 66 -5.12 6.50 9.79
CA THR A 66 -5.46 7.30 8.61
C THR A 66 -6.93 7.15 8.23
N TYR A 67 -7.43 5.92 8.11
CA TYR A 67 -8.84 5.66 7.80
C TYR A 67 -9.78 6.11 8.93
N GLY A 68 -9.38 5.93 10.19
CA GLY A 68 -10.13 6.46 11.33
C GLY A 68 -10.23 7.98 11.28
N ALA A 69 -9.13 8.68 11.01
CA ALA A 69 -9.14 10.13 10.81
C ALA A 69 -10.03 10.54 9.63
N ILE A 70 -9.89 9.89 8.47
CA ILE A 70 -10.74 10.16 7.29
C ILE A 70 -12.22 9.98 7.60
N TRP A 71 -12.58 8.89 8.30
CA TRP A 71 -13.97 8.65 8.71
C TRP A 71 -14.48 9.75 9.63
N ILE A 72 -13.70 10.19 10.62
CA ILE A 72 -14.08 11.32 11.48
C ILE A 72 -14.26 12.60 10.66
N LEU A 73 -13.34 12.91 9.75
CA LEU A 73 -13.41 14.10 8.90
C LEU A 73 -14.67 14.10 8.02
N LEU A 74 -14.99 12.97 7.39
CA LEU A 74 -16.13 12.84 6.48
C LEU A 74 -17.46 12.71 7.22
N GLU A 75 -17.52 11.87 8.26
CA GLU A 75 -18.79 11.48 8.89
C GLU A 75 -19.15 12.34 10.09
N GLN A 76 -18.19 12.70 10.94
CA GLN A 76 -18.46 13.50 12.15
C GLN A 76 -18.35 15.00 11.87
N LEU A 77 -17.28 15.41 11.17
CA LEU A 77 -17.04 16.83 10.86
C LEU A 77 -17.67 17.28 9.54
N LYS A 78 -18.19 16.33 8.73
CA LYS A 78 -18.85 16.60 7.44
C LYS A 78 -18.01 17.44 6.48
N PHE A 79 -16.68 17.25 6.47
CA PHE A 79 -15.79 17.95 5.55
C PHE A 79 -15.99 17.46 4.12
N ASP A 80 -15.80 18.37 3.16
CA ASP A 80 -15.84 18.04 1.74
C ASP A 80 -14.57 17.28 1.31
N PHE A 81 -14.67 16.54 0.20
CA PHE A 81 -13.55 15.75 -0.31
C PHE A 81 -12.31 16.60 -0.59
N LYS A 82 -12.50 17.83 -1.08
CA LYS A 82 -11.41 18.76 -1.37
C LYS A 82 -10.57 19.03 -0.12
N THR A 83 -11.22 19.36 0.99
CA THR A 83 -10.52 19.63 2.26
C THR A 83 -9.83 18.37 2.79
N VAL A 84 -10.48 17.20 2.71
CA VAL A 84 -9.87 15.93 3.16
C VAL A 84 -8.61 15.60 2.37
N TYR A 85 -8.62 15.72 1.04
CA TYR A 85 -7.45 15.49 0.19
C TYR A 85 -6.33 16.50 0.45
N LEU A 86 -6.67 17.78 0.64
CA LEU A 86 -5.72 18.84 0.98
C LEU A 86 -5.01 18.54 2.31
N LEU A 87 -5.77 18.20 3.36
CA LEU A 87 -5.21 17.88 4.68
C LEU A 87 -4.34 16.63 4.65
N ALA A 88 -4.83 15.54 4.03
CA ALA A 88 -4.09 14.29 3.96
C ALA A 88 -2.77 14.44 3.18
N GLY A 89 -2.82 15.10 2.03
CA GLY A 89 -1.63 15.38 1.22
C GLY A 89 -0.67 16.36 1.93
N GLY A 90 -1.19 17.36 2.62
CA GLY A 90 -0.43 18.32 3.42
C GLY A 90 0.32 17.67 4.59
N VAL A 91 -0.36 16.83 5.38
CA VAL A 91 0.28 16.04 6.45
C VAL A 91 1.38 15.15 5.86
N GLY A 92 1.11 14.47 4.74
CA GLY A 92 2.11 13.67 4.05
C GLY A 92 3.34 14.49 3.62
N PHE A 93 3.14 15.72 3.12
CA PHE A 93 4.23 16.61 2.73
C PHE A 93 5.09 17.03 3.94
N VAL A 94 4.47 17.35 5.08
CA VAL A 94 5.18 17.65 6.33
C VAL A 94 6.00 16.44 6.79
N LEU A 95 5.44 15.23 6.76
CA LEU A 95 6.17 14.01 7.11
C LEU A 95 7.39 13.79 6.22
N ILE A 96 7.29 14.06 4.91
CA ILE A 96 8.43 13.97 4.00
C ILE A 96 9.54 14.95 4.40
N ILE A 97 9.19 16.20 4.73
CA ILE A 97 10.18 17.21 5.18
C ILE A 97 10.85 16.75 6.46
N VAL A 98 10.06 16.30 7.45
CA VAL A 98 10.60 15.78 8.71
C VAL A 98 11.54 14.61 8.46
N MET A 99 11.16 13.65 7.60
CA MET A 99 12.01 12.52 7.26
C MET A 99 13.31 12.95 6.57
N ALA A 100 13.24 13.91 5.65
CA ALA A 100 14.40 14.42 4.93
C ALA A 100 15.41 15.14 5.83
N LEU A 101 14.94 15.79 6.90
CA LEU A 101 15.79 16.51 7.86
C LEU A 101 16.28 15.62 9.02
N ALA A 102 15.46 14.67 9.46
CA ALA A 102 15.75 13.87 10.66
C ALA A 102 16.55 12.59 10.38
N PHE A 103 16.45 12.01 9.18
CA PHE A 103 17.12 10.74 8.87
C PHE A 103 18.40 10.95 8.05
N PRO A 104 19.51 10.29 8.41
CA PRO A 104 20.76 10.39 7.67
C PRO A 104 20.66 9.69 6.31
N GLN A 105 21.48 10.12 5.36
CA GLN A 105 21.65 9.40 4.09
C GLN A 105 22.40 8.09 4.34
N PHE A 106 21.79 6.98 3.97
CA PHE A 106 22.38 5.65 4.13
C PHE A 106 23.25 5.28 2.93
N LYS A 107 24.40 4.66 3.19
CA LYS A 107 25.29 4.14 2.14
C LYS A 107 24.76 2.81 1.63
N THR A 108 24.46 2.72 0.34
CA THR A 108 24.09 1.46 -0.32
C THR A 108 25.35 0.71 -0.74
N ALA A 109 25.60 -0.46 -0.15
CA ALA A 109 26.80 -1.26 -0.45
C ALA A 109 26.71 -2.04 -1.77
N VAL A 110 25.50 -2.33 -2.27
CA VAL A 110 25.28 -3.20 -3.42
C VAL A 110 24.72 -2.39 -4.61
N PRO A 111 25.37 -2.41 -5.79
CA PRO A 111 24.84 -1.76 -6.97
C PRO A 111 23.56 -2.46 -7.47
N GLN A 112 22.48 -1.71 -7.66
CA GLN A 112 21.21 -2.25 -8.13
C GLN A 112 21.31 -2.72 -9.59
N ASN A 113 20.89 -3.95 -9.87
CA ASN A 113 20.73 -4.43 -11.24
C ASN A 113 19.45 -3.84 -11.86
N LYS A 114 19.60 -3.08 -12.95
CA LYS A 114 18.49 -2.41 -13.66
C LYS A 114 17.96 -3.22 -14.85
N LYS A 115 18.49 -4.42 -15.11
CA LYS A 115 18.07 -5.26 -16.23
C LYS A 115 16.90 -6.15 -15.81
N LEU A 116 15.90 -6.25 -16.68
CA LEU A 116 14.83 -7.22 -16.53
C LEU A 116 15.39 -8.63 -16.79
N VAL A 117 15.22 -9.54 -15.83
CA VAL A 117 15.65 -10.94 -15.98
C VAL A 117 14.44 -11.80 -16.30
N LEU A 118 14.33 -12.26 -17.54
CA LEU A 118 13.31 -13.21 -17.97
C LEU A 118 13.95 -14.56 -18.27
N ARG A 119 13.40 -15.61 -17.66
CA ARG A 119 13.83 -17.01 -17.88
C ARG A 119 12.66 -17.91 -18.20
N LYS A 120 12.73 -18.67 -19.30
CA LYS A 120 11.66 -19.58 -19.77
C LYS A 120 11.24 -20.63 -18.73
N ARG A 121 12.19 -21.13 -17.93
CA ARG A 121 11.93 -22.13 -16.86
C ARG A 121 10.91 -21.65 -15.82
N TYR A 122 10.74 -20.34 -15.64
CA TYR A 122 9.82 -19.76 -14.66
C TYR A 122 8.48 -19.30 -15.28
N TRP A 123 8.10 -19.79 -16.46
CA TRP A 123 6.85 -19.37 -17.12
C TRP A 123 5.61 -19.57 -16.23
N LEU A 124 5.52 -20.70 -15.52
CA LEU A 124 4.41 -21.00 -14.62
C LEU A 124 4.35 -20.00 -13.47
N TYR A 125 5.52 -19.66 -12.90
CA TYR A 125 5.61 -18.64 -11.86
C TYR A 125 5.13 -17.27 -12.37
N TYR A 126 5.51 -16.86 -13.59
CA TYR A 126 5.03 -15.61 -14.17
C TYR A 126 3.52 -15.63 -14.39
N ALA A 127 2.96 -16.73 -14.91
CA ALA A 127 1.53 -16.88 -15.13
C ALA A 127 0.73 -16.83 -13.83
N LEU A 128 1.17 -17.57 -12.80
CA LEU A 128 0.54 -17.56 -11.47
C LEU A 128 0.61 -16.17 -10.83
N THR A 129 1.76 -15.50 -10.92
CA THR A 129 1.94 -14.13 -10.41
C THR A 129 1.03 -13.13 -11.14
N PHE A 130 0.91 -13.25 -12.46
CA PHE A 130 0.01 -12.41 -13.26
C PHE A 130 -1.45 -12.61 -12.87
N MET A 131 -1.91 -13.87 -12.78
CA MET A 131 -3.28 -14.20 -12.37
C MET A 131 -3.57 -13.75 -10.94
N SER A 132 -2.62 -13.89 -10.02
CA SER A 132 -2.73 -13.39 -8.65
C SER A 132 -2.86 -11.87 -8.61
N GLY A 133 -2.07 -11.16 -9.43
CA GLY A 133 -2.19 -9.71 -9.62
C GLY A 133 -3.56 -9.29 -10.17
N ALA A 134 -4.04 -9.99 -11.21
CA ALA A 134 -5.36 -9.75 -11.81
C ALA A 134 -6.49 -9.98 -10.79
N ARG A 135 -6.44 -11.10 -10.05
CA ARG A 135 -7.36 -11.41 -8.95
C ARG A 135 -7.39 -10.29 -7.92
N ARG A 136 -6.22 -9.82 -7.48
CA ARG A 136 -6.13 -8.71 -6.53
C ARG A 136 -6.81 -7.45 -7.07
N GLN A 137 -6.61 -7.08 -8.34
CA GLN A 137 -7.27 -5.90 -8.93
C GLN A 137 -8.80 -6.04 -8.97
N ILE A 138 -9.31 -7.23 -9.29
CA ILE A 138 -10.75 -7.54 -9.24
C ILE A 138 -11.32 -7.23 -7.85
N PHE A 139 -10.67 -7.71 -6.78
CA PHE A 139 -11.15 -7.48 -5.43
C PHE A 139 -10.89 -6.07 -4.90
N THR A 140 -9.72 -5.48 -5.14
CA THR A 140 -9.36 -4.19 -4.53
C THR A 140 -9.93 -2.99 -5.26
N VAL A 141 -10.18 -3.09 -6.57
CA VAL A 141 -10.69 -1.98 -7.38
C VAL A 141 -12.14 -2.22 -7.77
N PHE A 142 -12.44 -3.34 -8.43
CA PHE A 142 -13.78 -3.57 -8.98
C PHE A 142 -14.82 -3.88 -7.91
N ALA A 143 -14.49 -4.69 -6.90
CA ALA A 143 -15.45 -4.95 -5.82
C ALA A 143 -15.74 -3.68 -5.02
N GLY A 144 -14.72 -2.85 -4.76
CA GLY A 144 -14.89 -1.53 -4.13
C GLY A 144 -15.82 -0.61 -4.93
N PHE A 145 -15.56 -0.48 -6.23
CA PHE A 145 -16.41 0.26 -7.16
C PHE A 145 -17.84 -0.28 -7.19
N LEU A 146 -18.02 -1.60 -7.26
CA LEU A 146 -19.33 -2.25 -7.26
C LEU A 146 -20.10 -1.99 -5.95
N MET A 147 -19.45 -1.99 -4.80
CA MET A 147 -20.08 -1.65 -3.50
C MET A 147 -20.68 -0.24 -3.52
N VAL A 148 -19.99 0.72 -4.13
CA VAL A 148 -20.50 2.09 -4.26
C VAL A 148 -21.60 2.18 -5.31
N GLU A 149 -21.29 1.80 -6.56
CA GLU A 149 -22.20 2.01 -7.70
C GLU A 149 -23.44 1.13 -7.68
N LYS A 150 -23.29 -0.15 -7.31
CA LYS A 150 -24.41 -1.11 -7.32
C LYS A 150 -25.12 -1.20 -5.99
N PHE A 151 -24.38 -1.13 -4.88
CA PHE A 151 -24.92 -1.33 -3.54
C PHE A 151 -25.09 -0.03 -2.73
N GLY A 152 -24.72 1.12 -3.30
CA GLY A 152 -24.98 2.44 -2.69
C GLY A 152 -24.12 2.75 -1.46
N TYR A 153 -23.00 2.05 -1.27
CA TYR A 153 -22.11 2.31 -0.12
C TYR A 153 -21.49 3.70 -0.25
N SER A 154 -21.50 4.45 0.85
CA SER A 154 -20.81 5.73 0.91
C SER A 154 -19.29 5.56 1.07
N ALA A 155 -18.54 6.63 0.83
CA ALA A 155 -17.09 6.63 1.10
C ALA A 155 -16.77 6.33 2.58
N ALA A 156 -17.65 6.71 3.51
CA ALA A 156 -17.51 6.41 4.93
C ALA A 156 -17.71 4.91 5.22
N ASP A 157 -18.67 4.25 4.57
CA ASP A 157 -18.90 2.81 4.73
C ASP A 157 -17.71 2.00 4.23
N ILE A 158 -17.19 2.36 3.04
CA ILE A 158 -16.00 1.74 2.46
C ILE A 158 -14.79 1.94 3.40
N THR A 159 -14.64 3.14 3.95
CA THR A 159 -13.58 3.46 4.92
C THR A 159 -13.67 2.57 6.16
N LEU A 160 -14.87 2.32 6.69
CA LEU A 160 -15.08 1.44 7.84
C LEU A 160 -14.73 -0.03 7.53
N LEU A 161 -15.09 -0.54 6.35
CA LEU A 161 -14.70 -1.88 5.92
C LEU A 161 -13.18 -2.04 5.86
N PHE A 162 -12.49 -1.03 5.30
CA PHE A 162 -11.03 -1.02 5.30
C PHE A 162 -10.45 -0.96 6.72
N LEU A 163 -11.06 -0.18 7.63
CA LEU A 163 -10.64 -0.10 9.03
C LEU A 163 -10.66 -1.47 9.70
N ILE A 164 -11.73 -2.24 9.50
CA ILE A 164 -11.85 -3.61 10.03
C ILE A 164 -10.74 -4.50 9.45
N ASN A 165 -10.51 -4.46 8.13
CA ASN A 165 -9.46 -5.24 7.49
C ASN A 165 -8.05 -4.88 8.03
N TYR A 166 -7.76 -3.60 8.21
CA TYR A 166 -6.47 -3.17 8.75
C TYR A 166 -6.29 -3.54 10.23
N LEU A 167 -7.38 -3.56 11.02
CA LEU A 167 -7.34 -4.07 12.38
C LEU A 167 -6.96 -5.56 12.41
N PHE A 168 -7.57 -6.37 11.56
CA PHE A 168 -7.18 -7.78 11.40
C PHE A 168 -5.70 -7.92 11.01
N ASN A 169 -5.25 -7.18 9.99
CA ASN A 169 -3.86 -7.24 9.55
C ASN A 169 -2.88 -6.83 10.66
N PHE A 170 -3.18 -5.76 11.40
CA PHE A 170 -2.36 -5.32 12.53
C PHE A 170 -2.19 -6.41 13.60
N LEU A 171 -3.28 -7.12 13.94
CA LEU A 171 -3.27 -8.15 14.98
C LEU A 171 -2.58 -9.45 14.53
N PHE A 172 -2.72 -9.83 13.25
CA PHE A 172 -2.36 -11.17 12.78
C PHE A 172 -1.16 -11.23 11.83
N ALA A 173 -0.80 -10.16 11.12
CA ALA A 173 0.24 -10.23 10.07
C ALA A 173 1.61 -10.68 10.60
N LYS A 174 2.06 -10.17 11.76
CA LYS A 174 3.30 -10.64 12.40
C LYS A 174 3.29 -12.15 12.68
N ARG A 175 2.16 -12.66 13.21
CA ARG A 175 2.02 -14.08 13.55
C ARG A 175 2.04 -14.95 12.30
N ILE A 176 1.38 -14.51 11.23
CA ILE A 176 1.40 -15.17 9.92
C ILE A 176 2.83 -15.18 9.36
N GLY A 177 3.57 -14.08 9.43
CA GLY A 177 4.96 -14.02 8.98
C GLY A 177 5.87 -15.02 9.71
N ARG A 178 5.73 -15.13 11.04
CA ARG A 178 6.46 -16.13 11.83
C ARG A 178 6.08 -17.57 11.43
N PHE A 179 4.80 -17.82 11.19
CA PHE A 179 4.32 -19.13 10.74
C PHE A 179 4.92 -19.53 9.39
N ILE A 180 4.98 -18.59 8.42
CA ILE A 180 5.62 -18.81 7.12
C ILE A 180 7.10 -19.15 7.30
N GLY A 181 7.80 -18.47 8.21
CA GLY A 181 9.20 -18.79 8.54
C GLY A 181 9.42 -20.22 9.04
N VAL A 182 8.45 -20.81 9.75
CA VAL A 182 8.54 -22.19 10.28
C VAL A 182 8.10 -23.24 9.26
N VAL A 183 7.00 -23.01 8.55
CA VAL A 183 6.39 -23.99 7.63
C VAL A 183 7.06 -23.97 6.25
N GLY A 184 7.74 -22.88 5.92
CA GLY A 184 8.41 -22.66 4.65
C GLY A 184 7.49 -22.06 3.58
N GLU A 185 8.07 -21.18 2.76
CA GLU A 185 7.35 -20.39 1.75
C GLU A 185 6.53 -21.25 0.78
N ARG A 186 7.07 -22.40 0.33
CA ARG A 186 6.40 -23.26 -0.64
C ARG A 186 5.07 -23.82 -0.12
N LYS A 187 5.04 -24.31 1.12
CA LYS A 187 3.83 -24.90 1.71
C LYS A 187 2.80 -23.82 2.00
N ALA A 188 3.24 -22.66 2.49
CA ALA A 188 2.37 -21.50 2.69
C ALA A 188 1.71 -21.05 1.39
N LEU A 189 2.48 -20.90 0.31
CA LEU A 189 1.94 -20.55 -1.01
C LEU A 189 1.01 -21.63 -1.57
N THR A 190 1.29 -22.91 -1.35
CA THR A 190 0.39 -24.00 -1.80
C THR A 190 -0.96 -23.99 -1.07
N PHE A 191 -1.01 -23.46 0.14
CA PHE A 191 -2.26 -23.31 0.89
C PHE A 191 -3.05 -22.06 0.51
N GLU A 192 -2.36 -20.98 0.13
CA GLU A 192 -2.98 -19.70 -0.26
C GLU A 192 -3.67 -19.75 -1.63
N TYR A 193 -3.06 -20.46 -2.59
CA TYR A 193 -3.55 -20.62 -3.97
C TYR A 193 -4.52 -21.78 -4.12
#